data_AF-A0A7C1IUK1-F1
#
_entry.id   AF-A0A7C1IUK1-F1
#
_cell.length_a   1.000
_cell.length_b   1.000
_cell.length_c   1.000
_cell.angle_alpha   90.00
_cell.angle_beta   90.00
_cell.angle_gamma   90.00
#
_symmetry.space_group_name_H-M   'P 1'
#
loop_
_entity.id
_entity.type
_entity.pdbx_description
1 polymer ?
#
loop_
_entity_poly.entity_id
_entity_poly.type
_entity_poly.pdbx_seq_one_letter_code
_entity_poly.pdbx_strand_id
1 'polypeptide(L)'
;MRVIDTVPAGLTDFLRTGRDKTNEDAVIKQFERYLDDRYVLLRNLTLPDSEDKLGLVLVGPTGAWHLELLHLASLSKSGPTWMHWDHEQQSIQVVQFNEIANAARSRLAELRAFLAADGIPAYQLTMVPLLKIPRDFQVPGVERMLFMEDIEKFARQELKGDPTGPKVNVNAVVSLLTGKAERTAVIGAPVPQTGATSGAWLKRTFPQYGNLTGQQLVLVAGFAFVNLCLCLVLVWALFLR
;
A
#
# COMPACT_ATOMS: atom_id res chain seq x y z
N MET A 1 4.95 10.12 -10.56
CA MET A 1 4.19 9.72 -9.35
C MET A 1 5.19 9.28 -8.30
N ARG A 2 4.99 9.66 -7.03
CA ARG A 2 5.83 9.19 -5.92
C ARG A 2 5.20 7.96 -5.26
N VAL A 3 6.01 7.00 -4.84
CA VAL A 3 5.57 5.84 -4.07
C VAL A 3 6.14 5.94 -2.65
N ILE A 4 5.31 5.75 -1.64
CA ILE A 4 5.71 5.81 -0.22
C ILE A 4 5.24 4.52 0.45
N ASP A 5 6.20 3.76 0.98
CA ASP A 5 5.91 2.66 1.91
C ASP A 5 5.67 3.25 3.30
N THR A 6 4.45 3.10 3.85
CA THR A 6 4.08 3.73 5.13
C THR A 6 4.53 2.93 6.34
N VAL A 7 4.71 1.62 6.18
CA VAL A 7 5.26 0.73 7.19
C VAL A 7 6.56 0.13 6.64
N PRO A 8 7.69 0.23 7.35
CA PRO A 8 8.93 -0.41 6.92
C PRO A 8 8.69 -1.92 6.80
N ALA A 9 9.10 -2.50 5.67
CA ALA A 9 8.92 -3.92 5.36
C ALA A 9 9.42 -4.80 6.51
N GLY A 10 8.49 -5.28 7.34
CA GLY A 10 8.77 -6.18 8.44
C GLY A 10 8.94 -7.62 7.95
N LEU A 11 9.24 -8.54 8.88
CA LEU A 11 9.32 -9.97 8.60
C LEU A 11 8.04 -10.51 7.94
N THR A 12 6.87 -9.96 8.28
CA THR A 12 5.58 -10.35 7.68
C THR A 12 5.47 -9.96 6.21
N ASP A 13 6.10 -8.84 5.79
CA ASP A 13 6.17 -8.43 4.39
C ASP A 13 7.20 -9.28 3.60
N PHE A 14 8.22 -9.81 4.29
CA PHE A 14 9.13 -10.80 3.73
C PHE A 14 8.44 -12.15 3.48
N LEU A 15 7.47 -12.52 4.33
CA LEU A 15 6.68 -13.74 4.18
C LEU A 15 5.50 -13.60 3.21
N ARG A 16 5.13 -12.37 2.83
CA ARG A 16 4.14 -12.12 1.78
C ARG A 16 4.65 -12.77 0.50
N THR A 17 3.86 -13.68 -0.07
CA THR A 17 4.33 -14.52 -1.19
C THR A 17 4.88 -13.64 -2.32
N GLY A 18 6.03 -14.00 -2.89
CA GLY A 18 6.73 -13.16 -3.88
C GLY A 18 5.87 -12.77 -5.09
N ARG A 19 4.77 -13.50 -5.35
CA ARG A 19 3.82 -13.20 -6.42
C ARG A 19 2.96 -11.97 -6.14
N ASP A 20 2.45 -11.80 -4.92
CA ASP A 20 1.58 -10.66 -4.60
C ASP A 20 2.35 -9.36 -4.72
N LYS A 21 3.60 -9.38 -4.24
CA LYS A 21 4.55 -8.28 -4.43
C LYS A 21 4.83 -8.01 -5.90
N THR A 22 5.03 -9.07 -6.71
CA THR A 22 5.29 -8.91 -8.16
C THR A 22 4.11 -8.27 -8.89
N ASN A 23 2.88 -8.69 -8.57
CA ASN A 23 1.67 -8.13 -9.18
C ASN A 23 1.43 -6.69 -8.75
N GLU A 24 1.64 -6.39 -7.46
CA GLU A 24 1.57 -5.04 -6.91
C GLU A 24 2.61 -4.13 -7.61
N ASP A 25 3.87 -4.54 -7.66
CA ASP A 25 4.95 -3.79 -8.31
C ASP A 25 4.68 -3.58 -9.81
N ALA A 26 4.03 -4.54 -10.49
CA ALA A 26 3.62 -4.41 -11.88
C ALA A 26 2.54 -3.33 -12.06
N VAL A 27 1.54 -3.30 -11.18
CA VAL A 27 0.50 -2.26 -11.15
C VAL A 27 1.12 -0.88 -10.91
N ILE A 28 2.01 -0.78 -9.92
CA ILE A 28 2.71 0.47 -9.58
C ILE A 28 3.48 1.00 -10.79
N LYS A 29 4.28 0.15 -11.44
CA LYS A 29 5.04 0.52 -12.63
C LYS A 29 4.15 1.01 -13.78
N GLN A 30 2.93 0.49 -13.92
CA GLN A 30 2.01 1.01 -14.93
C GLN A 30 1.50 2.41 -14.54
N PHE A 31 1.09 2.61 -13.29
CA PHE A 31 0.70 3.95 -12.84
C PHE A 31 1.82 4.97 -12.96
N GLU A 32 3.06 4.62 -12.62
CA GLU A 32 4.23 5.51 -12.74
C GLU A 32 4.45 6.01 -14.17
N ARG A 33 4.13 5.21 -15.19
CA ARG A 33 4.25 5.61 -16.60
C ARG A 33 3.27 6.70 -17.02
N TYR A 34 2.10 6.73 -16.38
CA TYR A 34 0.98 7.58 -16.80
C TYR A 34 0.66 8.71 -15.82
N LEU A 35 1.19 8.66 -14.59
CA LEU A 35 0.94 9.64 -13.54
C LEU A 35 2.19 10.44 -13.19
N ASP A 36 2.02 11.76 -13.12
CA ASP A 36 3.06 12.71 -12.73
C ASP A 36 3.21 12.81 -11.19
N ASP A 37 4.04 13.75 -10.73
CA ASP A 37 4.40 13.89 -9.30
C ASP A 37 3.33 14.56 -8.44
N ARG A 38 2.20 14.97 -9.05
CA ARG A 38 1.02 15.41 -8.32
C ARG A 38 0.28 14.23 -7.67
N TYR A 39 0.63 13.00 -8.02
CA TYR A 39 0.07 11.79 -7.43
C TYR A 39 1.08 11.14 -6.50
N VAL A 40 0.56 10.61 -5.40
CA VAL A 40 1.34 9.84 -4.42
C VAL A 40 0.61 8.53 -4.17
N LEU A 41 1.30 7.41 -4.36
CA LEU A 41 0.80 6.10 -4.02
C LEU A 41 1.37 5.66 -2.67
N LEU A 42 0.49 5.39 -1.72
CA LEU A 42 0.82 4.86 -0.40
C LEU A 42 0.66 3.33 -0.43
N ARG A 43 1.67 2.62 0.07
CA ARG A 43 1.68 1.17 0.18
C ARG A 43 1.63 0.75 1.64
N ASN A 44 0.91 -0.34 1.91
CA ASN A 44 0.74 -0.90 3.24
C ASN A 44 0.20 0.15 4.24
N LEU A 45 -0.73 1.00 3.79
CA LEU A 45 -1.32 2.04 4.63
C LEU A 45 -2.13 1.40 5.76
N THR A 46 -1.79 1.76 6.99
CA THR A 46 -2.62 1.56 8.17
C THR A 46 -3.04 2.94 8.65
N LEU A 47 -4.34 3.16 8.81
CA LEU A 47 -4.83 4.46 9.30
C LEU A 47 -4.45 4.64 10.77
N PRO A 48 -4.25 5.89 11.24
CA PRO A 48 -3.89 6.17 12.63
C PRO A 48 -4.83 5.54 13.68
N ASP A 49 -6.12 5.42 13.36
CA ASP A 49 -7.16 4.93 14.26
C ASP A 49 -7.59 3.47 13.94
N SER A 50 -6.78 2.74 13.16
CA SER A 50 -7.09 1.39 12.70
C SER A 50 -5.91 0.44 12.87
N GLU A 51 -6.23 -0.83 13.09
CA GLU A 51 -5.25 -1.92 13.08
C GLU A 51 -5.13 -2.57 11.70
N ASP A 52 -6.14 -2.37 10.84
CA ASP A 52 -6.22 -3.02 9.54
C ASP A 52 -5.38 -2.30 8.49
N LYS A 53 -4.76 -3.09 7.60
CA LYS A 53 -4.05 -2.56 6.44
C LYS A 53 -5.04 -2.35 5.30
N LEU A 54 -5.13 -1.12 4.82
CA LEU A 54 -5.90 -0.76 3.63
C LEU A 54 -5.21 -1.20 2.33
N GLY A 55 -3.92 -1.49 2.35
CA GLY A 55 -3.16 -1.89 1.15
C GLY A 55 -2.67 -0.68 0.35
N LEU A 56 -3.11 -0.56 -0.91
CA LEU A 56 -2.71 0.51 -1.82
C LEU A 56 -3.70 1.67 -1.79
N VAL A 57 -3.21 2.89 -1.58
CA VAL A 57 -4.02 4.12 -1.67
C VAL A 57 -3.33 5.14 -2.57
N LEU A 58 -3.98 5.49 -3.67
CA LEU A 58 -3.52 6.54 -4.58
C LEU A 58 -4.15 7.88 -4.20
N VAL A 59 -3.32 8.82 -3.79
CA VAL A 59 -3.72 10.19 -3.46
C VAL A 59 -3.42 11.09 -4.66
N GLY A 60 -4.44 11.81 -5.13
CA GLY A 60 -4.34 12.74 -6.24
C GLY A 60 -5.12 14.04 -5.99
N PRO A 61 -5.11 14.97 -6.96
CA PRO A 61 -5.77 16.26 -6.83
C PRO A 61 -7.29 16.17 -6.61
N THR A 62 -7.91 15.08 -7.05
CA THR A 62 -9.36 14.84 -6.97
C THR A 62 -9.81 14.10 -5.71
N GLY A 63 -8.86 13.66 -4.86
CA GLY A 63 -9.14 12.88 -3.66
C GLY A 63 -8.24 11.66 -3.51
N ALA A 64 -8.70 10.69 -2.72
CA ALA A 64 -8.00 9.43 -2.48
C ALA A 64 -8.72 8.26 -3.16
N TRP A 65 -7.94 7.32 -3.69
CA TRP A 65 -8.45 6.12 -4.34
C TRP A 65 -7.88 4.89 -3.63
N HIS A 66 -8.75 4.10 -3.02
CA HIS A 66 -8.39 2.79 -2.50
C HIS A 66 -8.27 1.80 -3.68
N LEU A 67 -7.10 1.19 -3.84
CA LEU A 67 -6.83 0.22 -4.90
C LEU A 67 -6.83 -1.20 -4.32
N GLU A 68 -7.92 -1.93 -4.56
CA GLU A 68 -8.05 -3.32 -4.14
C GLU A 68 -7.48 -4.24 -5.22
N LEU A 69 -6.36 -4.91 -4.97
CA LEU A 69 -5.76 -5.84 -5.94
C LEU A 69 -6.36 -7.25 -5.79
N LEU A 70 -6.95 -7.79 -6.86
CA LEU A 70 -7.44 -9.17 -6.89
C LEU A 70 -6.34 -10.11 -7.34
N HIS A 71 -5.75 -10.83 -6.40
CA HIS A 71 -4.67 -11.78 -6.63
C HIS A 71 -5.18 -13.15 -7.15
N LEU A 72 -5.98 -13.13 -8.23
CA LEU A 72 -6.51 -14.34 -8.86
C LEU A 72 -5.46 -14.86 -9.86
N ALA A 73 -5.11 -16.15 -9.82
CA ALA A 73 -4.24 -16.77 -10.83
C ALA A 73 -5.06 -17.63 -11.80
N SER A 74 -4.69 -17.65 -13.08
CA SER A 74 -5.32 -18.51 -14.10
C SER A 74 -6.86 -18.43 -14.11
N LEU A 75 -7.39 -17.21 -14.13
CA LEU A 75 -8.83 -16.96 -14.10
C LEU A 75 -9.52 -17.60 -15.31
N SER A 76 -10.55 -18.40 -15.06
CA SER A 76 -11.32 -19.11 -16.07
C SER A 76 -12.81 -19.11 -15.74
N LYS A 77 -13.63 -19.33 -16.75
CA LYS A 77 -15.10 -19.36 -16.64
C LYS A 77 -15.61 -20.74 -17.03
N SER A 78 -16.46 -21.34 -16.20
CA SER A 78 -17.19 -22.57 -16.52
C SER A 78 -18.68 -22.35 -16.27
N GLY A 79 -19.45 -22.21 -17.35
CA GLY A 79 -20.85 -21.79 -17.29
C GLY A 79 -20.98 -20.41 -16.62
N PRO A 80 -21.78 -20.27 -15.53
CA PRO A 80 -21.93 -19.02 -14.81
C PRO A 80 -20.81 -18.75 -13.78
N THR A 81 -19.96 -19.75 -13.51
CA THR A 81 -19.03 -19.72 -12.38
C THR A 81 -17.64 -19.31 -12.83
N TRP A 82 -17.06 -18.34 -12.11
CA TRP A 82 -15.66 -17.98 -12.26
C TRP A 82 -14.80 -18.78 -11.30
N MET A 83 -13.68 -19.27 -11.81
CA MET A 83 -12.73 -20.08 -11.06
C MET A 83 -11.32 -19.55 -11.26
N HIS A 84 -10.47 -19.71 -10.26
CA HIS A 84 -9.05 -19.38 -10.32
C HIS A 84 -8.23 -20.53 -9.76
N TRP A 85 -6.96 -20.59 -10.12
CA TRP A 85 -6.01 -21.47 -9.46
C TRP A 85 -5.59 -20.84 -8.13
N ASP A 86 -5.74 -21.57 -7.04
CA ASP A 86 -5.20 -21.24 -5.73
C ASP A 86 -3.86 -21.95 -5.58
N HIS A 87 -2.78 -21.17 -5.45
CA HIS A 87 -1.44 -21.73 -5.31
C HIS A 87 -1.11 -22.20 -3.89
N GLU A 88 -1.82 -21.72 -2.87
CA GLU A 88 -1.63 -22.22 -1.51
C GLU A 88 -2.31 -23.58 -1.37
N GLN A 89 -3.52 -23.70 -1.90
CA GLN A 89 -4.30 -24.95 -1.86
C GLN A 89 -4.00 -25.90 -3.02
N GLN A 90 -3.15 -25.50 -3.98
CA GLN A 90 -2.81 -26.27 -5.18
C GLN A 90 -4.05 -26.84 -5.90
N SER A 91 -5.11 -26.04 -5.99
CA SER A 91 -6.40 -26.48 -6.51
C SER A 91 -7.15 -25.36 -7.23
N ILE A 92 -8.16 -25.74 -8.02
CA ILE A 92 -9.07 -24.79 -8.65
C ILE A 92 -10.14 -24.40 -7.62
N GLN A 93 -10.24 -23.11 -7.35
CA GLN A 93 -11.20 -22.54 -6.41
C GLN A 93 -12.21 -21.65 -7.13
N VAL A 94 -13.42 -21.59 -6.59
CA VAL A 94 -14.47 -20.67 -7.07
C VAL A 94 -14.16 -19.27 -6.57
N VAL A 95 -14.29 -18.27 -7.44
CA VAL A 95 -14.12 -16.87 -7.06
C VAL A 95 -15.26 -16.45 -6.14
N GLN A 96 -14.92 -16.11 -4.90
CA GLN A 96 -15.90 -15.68 -3.88
C GLN A 96 -16.25 -14.20 -4.05
N PHE A 97 -17.12 -13.87 -5.00
CA PHE A 97 -17.46 -12.47 -5.32
C PHE A 97 -18.01 -11.67 -4.13
N ASN A 98 -18.83 -12.30 -3.28
CA ASN A 98 -19.41 -11.64 -2.12
C ASN A 98 -18.33 -11.22 -1.11
N GLU A 99 -17.34 -12.08 -0.88
CA GLU A 99 -16.23 -11.79 0.04
C GLU A 99 -15.36 -10.65 -0.50
N ILE A 100 -15.01 -10.70 -1.79
CA ILE A 100 -14.27 -9.64 -2.47
C ILE A 100 -15.00 -8.30 -2.35
N ALA A 101 -16.30 -8.26 -2.71
CA ALA A 101 -17.09 -7.04 -2.68
C ALA A 101 -17.31 -6.50 -1.25
N ASN A 102 -17.46 -7.38 -0.25
CA ASN A 102 -17.58 -6.99 1.15
C ASN A 102 -16.27 -6.40 1.69
N ALA A 103 -15.13 -7.06 1.45
CA ALA A 103 -13.82 -6.59 1.87
C ALA A 103 -13.48 -5.23 1.24
N ALA A 104 -13.73 -5.11 -0.07
CA ALA A 104 -13.59 -3.87 -0.82
C ALA A 104 -14.45 -2.74 -0.18
N ARG A 105 -15.75 -2.97 0.02
CA ARG A 105 -16.64 -1.95 0.61
C ARG A 105 -16.25 -1.57 2.04
N SER A 106 -15.82 -2.54 2.85
CA SER A 106 -15.40 -2.29 4.24
C SER A 106 -14.18 -1.36 4.29
N ARG A 107 -13.12 -1.66 3.52
CA ARG A 107 -11.90 -0.83 3.45
C ARG A 107 -12.18 0.57 2.90
N LEU A 108 -13.05 0.67 1.89
CA LEU A 108 -13.47 1.98 1.37
C LEU A 108 -14.26 2.78 2.41
N ALA A 109 -15.17 2.13 3.14
CA ALA A 109 -15.97 2.79 4.17
C ALA A 109 -15.09 3.35 5.29
N GLU A 110 -14.06 2.59 5.69
CA GLU A 110 -13.07 3.02 6.67
C GLU A 110 -12.27 4.25 6.18
N LEU A 111 -11.73 4.19 4.96
CA LEU A 111 -11.03 5.33 4.35
C LEU A 111 -11.94 6.57 4.20
N ARG A 112 -13.19 6.37 3.76
CA ARG A 112 -14.19 7.44 3.64
C ARG A 112 -14.50 8.06 5.01
N ALA A 113 -14.70 7.24 6.04
CA ALA A 113 -14.98 7.72 7.39
C ALA A 113 -13.81 8.55 7.94
N PHE A 114 -12.57 8.10 7.72
CA PHE A 114 -11.37 8.82 8.15
C PHE A 114 -11.22 10.18 7.45
N LEU A 115 -11.45 10.23 6.13
CA LEU A 115 -11.26 11.43 5.31
C LEU A 115 -12.46 12.40 5.32
N ALA A 116 -13.63 11.95 5.78
CA ALA A 116 -14.85 12.77 5.81
C ALA A 116 -14.72 14.03 6.67
N ALA A 117 -13.95 13.96 7.76
CA ALA A 117 -13.72 15.10 8.65
C ALA A 117 -13.03 16.28 7.96
N ASP A 118 -12.22 15.99 6.95
CA ASP A 118 -11.46 16.97 6.17
C ASP A 118 -12.13 17.26 4.81
N GLY A 119 -13.32 16.71 4.56
CA GLY A 119 -14.08 16.87 3.31
C GLY A 119 -13.42 16.25 2.08
N ILE A 120 -12.44 15.36 2.27
CA ILE A 120 -11.69 14.76 1.16
C ILE A 120 -12.49 13.56 0.63
N PRO A 121 -12.85 13.54 -0.67
CA PRO A 121 -13.56 12.40 -1.23
C PRO A 121 -12.64 11.18 -1.35
N ALA A 122 -13.22 10.01 -1.10
CA ALA A 122 -12.56 8.72 -1.29
C ALA A 122 -13.37 7.81 -2.22
N TYR A 123 -12.65 7.16 -3.12
CA TYR A 123 -13.18 6.30 -4.17
C TYR A 123 -12.56 4.91 -4.10
N GLN A 124 -13.20 3.95 -4.75
CA GLN A 124 -12.70 2.58 -4.84
C GLN A 124 -12.40 2.19 -6.28
N LEU A 125 -11.31 1.44 -6.43
CA LEU A 125 -10.91 0.82 -7.67
C LEU A 125 -10.44 -0.61 -7.39
N THR A 126 -11.18 -1.59 -7.87
CA THR A 126 -10.74 -2.98 -7.80
C THR A 126 -9.99 -3.34 -9.06
N MET A 127 -8.75 -3.79 -8.89
CA MET A 127 -7.84 -4.05 -9.98
C MET A 127 -7.60 -5.53 -10.15
N VAL A 128 -7.52 -5.96 -11.40
CA VAL A 128 -7.14 -7.34 -11.72
C VAL A 128 -5.76 -7.31 -12.41
N PRO A 129 -4.68 -7.66 -11.70
CA PRO A 129 -3.30 -7.50 -12.14
C PRO A 129 -2.84 -8.63 -13.07
N LEU A 130 -3.73 -9.18 -13.89
CA LEU A 130 -3.38 -10.17 -14.92
C LEU A 130 -3.56 -9.59 -16.31
N LEU A 131 -2.78 -10.09 -17.25
CA LEU A 131 -2.91 -9.77 -18.67
C LEU A 131 -3.91 -10.73 -19.32
N LYS A 132 -4.60 -10.27 -20.37
CA LYS A 132 -5.51 -11.09 -21.19
C LYS A 132 -6.66 -11.72 -20.40
N ILE A 133 -7.14 -11.05 -19.36
CA ILE A 133 -8.35 -11.49 -18.66
C ILE A 133 -9.55 -11.31 -19.58
N PRO A 134 -10.48 -12.27 -19.61
CA PRO A 134 -11.74 -12.08 -20.30
C PRO A 134 -12.43 -10.78 -19.83
N ARG A 135 -12.81 -9.92 -20.78
CA ARG A 135 -13.39 -8.60 -20.49
C ARG A 135 -14.79 -8.67 -19.88
N ASP A 136 -15.43 -9.84 -19.89
CA ASP A 136 -16.71 -10.11 -19.23
C ASP A 136 -16.56 -10.50 -17.75
N PHE A 137 -15.32 -10.62 -17.24
CA PHE A 137 -15.10 -10.76 -15.80
C PHE A 137 -15.53 -9.47 -15.09
N GLN A 138 -16.49 -9.61 -14.17
CA GLN A 138 -16.98 -8.52 -13.33
C GLN A 138 -17.26 -9.08 -11.94
N VAL A 139 -17.00 -8.27 -10.91
CA VAL A 139 -17.32 -8.60 -9.51
C VAL A 139 -18.58 -7.80 -9.16
N PRO A 140 -19.74 -8.45 -9.00
CA PRO A 140 -20.95 -7.76 -8.59
C PRO A 140 -20.77 -7.01 -7.27
N GLY A 141 -21.26 -5.77 -7.21
CA GLY A 141 -21.18 -4.93 -6.01
C GLY A 141 -19.88 -4.15 -5.83
N VAL A 142 -18.92 -4.27 -6.76
CA VAL A 142 -17.75 -3.40 -6.84
C VAL A 142 -18.07 -2.22 -7.75
N GLU A 143 -17.82 -0.99 -7.26
CA GLU A 143 -18.14 0.25 -8.00
C GLU A 143 -17.39 0.35 -9.34
N ARG A 144 -16.11 -0.05 -9.34
CA ARG A 144 -15.25 0.09 -10.52
C ARG A 144 -14.20 -1.00 -10.57
N MET A 145 -14.16 -1.70 -11.71
CA MET A 145 -13.12 -2.66 -12.02
C MET A 145 -12.13 -2.05 -13.02
N LEU A 146 -10.84 -2.31 -12.83
CA LEU A 146 -9.78 -1.86 -13.73
C LEU A 146 -8.85 -3.03 -14.07
N PHE A 147 -8.65 -3.25 -15.36
CA PHE A 147 -7.65 -4.20 -15.86
C PHE A 147 -6.33 -3.48 -16.10
N MET A 148 -5.22 -4.23 -16.08
CA MET A 148 -3.88 -3.69 -16.32
C MET A 148 -3.78 -2.87 -17.62
N GLU A 149 -4.46 -3.31 -18.66
CA GLU A 149 -4.49 -2.68 -19.99
C GLU A 149 -5.24 -1.33 -20.00
N ASP A 150 -6.10 -1.09 -19.01
CA ASP A 150 -6.95 0.10 -18.95
C ASP A 150 -6.37 1.21 -18.07
N ILE A 151 -5.25 0.94 -17.37
CA ILE A 151 -4.61 1.89 -16.46
C ILE A 151 -4.29 3.22 -17.17
N GLU A 152 -3.80 3.17 -18.41
CA GLU A 152 -3.54 4.37 -19.20
C GLU A 152 -4.80 5.22 -19.39
N LYS A 153 -5.88 4.57 -19.84
CA LYS A 153 -7.15 5.25 -20.13
C LYS A 153 -7.71 5.87 -18.84
N PHE A 154 -7.71 5.10 -17.75
CA PHE A 154 -8.13 5.57 -16.44
C PHE A 154 -7.31 6.77 -15.95
N ALA A 155 -5.98 6.70 -16.04
CA ALA A 155 -5.09 7.80 -15.65
C ALA A 155 -5.32 9.07 -16.47
N ARG A 156 -5.60 8.93 -17.77
CA ARG A 156 -5.84 10.08 -18.67
C ARG A 156 -7.22 10.71 -18.49
N GLN A 157 -8.25 9.91 -18.24
CA GLN A 157 -9.65 10.36 -18.28
C GLN A 157 -10.21 10.70 -16.91
N GLU A 158 -10.00 9.82 -15.93
CA GLU A 158 -10.69 9.88 -14.63
C GLU A 158 -9.86 10.64 -13.60
N LEU A 159 -8.56 10.35 -13.53
CA LEU A 159 -7.68 10.95 -12.53
C LEU A 159 -7.42 12.44 -12.79
N LYS A 160 -7.41 12.87 -14.07
CA LYS A 160 -7.26 14.29 -14.40
C LYS A 160 -8.38 15.15 -13.84
N GLY A 161 -9.55 14.57 -13.59
CA GLY A 161 -10.71 15.24 -12.99
C GLY A 161 -11.22 16.43 -13.78
N ASP A 162 -12.27 17.05 -13.27
CA ASP A 162 -12.68 18.38 -13.71
C ASP A 162 -11.62 19.40 -13.24
N PRO A 163 -10.95 20.13 -14.16
CA PRO A 163 -9.95 21.13 -13.78
C PRO A 163 -10.51 22.25 -12.91
N THR A 164 -11.85 22.42 -12.89
CA THR A 164 -12.57 23.45 -12.13
C THR A 164 -13.03 22.98 -10.74
N GLY A 165 -12.98 21.68 -10.45
CA GLY A 165 -13.34 21.13 -9.14
C GLY A 165 -12.38 21.58 -8.02
N PRO A 166 -12.82 21.54 -6.75
CA PRO A 166 -11.97 21.82 -5.61
C PRO A 166 -10.79 20.84 -5.59
N LYS A 167 -9.56 21.39 -5.60
CA LYS A 167 -8.33 20.59 -5.60
C LYS A 167 -7.89 20.32 -4.18
N VAL A 168 -7.59 19.07 -3.91
CA VAL A 168 -7.06 18.61 -2.63
C VAL A 168 -5.55 18.85 -2.58
N ASN A 169 -5.04 19.34 -1.45
CA ASN A 169 -3.59 19.41 -1.23
C ASN A 169 -3.04 18.01 -0.94
N VAL A 170 -2.49 17.37 -1.97
CA VAL A 170 -1.99 15.98 -1.90
C VAL A 170 -0.98 15.76 -0.78
N ASN A 171 -0.07 16.70 -0.54
CA ASN A 171 0.91 16.55 0.55
C ASN A 171 0.25 16.59 1.93
N ALA A 172 -0.76 17.46 2.13
CA ALA A 172 -1.51 17.51 3.38
C ALA A 172 -2.27 16.20 3.63
N VAL A 173 -2.91 15.63 2.60
CA VAL A 173 -3.60 14.34 2.70
C VAL A 173 -2.63 13.20 2.98
N VAL A 174 -1.48 13.17 2.33
CA VAL A 174 -0.45 12.17 2.61
C VAL A 174 0.03 12.29 4.07
N SER A 175 0.29 13.51 4.55
CA SER A 175 0.69 13.73 5.94
C SER A 175 -0.40 13.31 6.94
N LEU A 176 -1.67 13.57 6.63
CA LEU A 176 -2.81 13.14 7.42
C LEU A 176 -2.93 11.60 7.47
N LEU A 177 -2.92 10.95 6.31
CA LEU A 177 -3.02 9.48 6.19
C LEU A 177 -1.85 8.76 6.86
N THR A 178 -0.65 9.37 6.86
CA THR A 178 0.54 8.80 7.49
C THR A 178 0.71 9.17 8.97
N GLY A 179 -0.26 9.86 9.57
CA GLY A 179 -0.22 10.27 10.98
C GLY A 179 0.89 11.29 11.31
N LYS A 180 1.45 11.96 10.30
CA LYS A 180 2.55 12.93 10.45
C LYS A 180 2.08 14.37 10.69
N ALA A 181 0.80 14.66 10.45
CA ALA A 181 0.23 15.98 10.63
C ALA A 181 -0.95 15.95 11.61
N GLU A 182 -1.06 17.01 12.40
CA GLU A 182 -2.30 17.35 13.11
C GLU A 182 -3.34 17.84 12.09
N ARG A 183 -4.62 17.46 12.29
CA ARG A 183 -5.73 17.83 11.40
C ARG A 183 -5.82 19.35 11.26
N THR A 184 -5.32 19.87 10.15
CA THR A 184 -5.38 21.29 9.79
C THR A 184 -6.20 21.38 8.52
N ALA A 185 -7.22 22.25 8.49
CA ALA A 185 -8.23 22.33 7.42
C ALA A 185 -7.63 22.20 6.01
N VAL A 186 -7.96 21.10 5.32
CA VAL A 186 -7.32 20.69 4.05
C VAL A 186 -7.95 21.35 2.81
N ILE A 187 -9.14 21.95 2.95
CA ILE A 187 -9.89 22.52 1.83
C ILE A 187 -10.01 24.05 2.01
N GLY A 188 -9.41 24.82 1.08
CA GLY A 188 -9.85 26.22 0.85
C GLY A 188 -8.87 27.37 1.10
N ALA A 189 -7.55 27.20 1.01
CA ALA A 189 -6.64 28.35 0.87
C ALA A 189 -5.88 28.30 -0.47
N PRO A 190 -5.84 29.39 -1.26
CA PRO A 190 -4.99 29.46 -2.44
C PRO A 190 -3.53 29.34 -1.98
N VAL A 191 -2.87 28.24 -2.39
CA VAL A 191 -1.48 27.96 -2.06
C VAL A 191 -0.60 28.99 -2.77
N PRO A 192 0.14 29.87 -2.06
CA PRO A 192 1.23 30.61 -2.67
C PRO A 192 2.28 29.58 -3.08
N GLN A 193 2.63 29.54 -4.37
CA GLN A 193 3.80 28.80 -4.84
C GLN A 193 5.05 29.53 -4.36
N THR A 194 5.46 29.30 -3.12
CA THR A 194 6.73 29.78 -2.60
C THR A 194 7.79 28.73 -2.91
N GLY A 195 8.66 29.04 -3.86
CA GLY A 195 9.95 28.36 -3.99
C GLY A 195 10.81 28.56 -2.74
N ALA A 196 11.85 27.74 -2.67
CA ALA A 196 12.97 27.75 -1.70
C ALA A 196 12.83 26.83 -0.47
N THR A 197 13.55 25.70 -0.59
CA THR A 197 14.48 25.10 0.38
C THR A 197 14.32 25.46 1.87
N SER A 198 13.91 24.48 2.67
CA SER A 198 14.28 24.42 4.10
C SER A 198 14.25 22.98 4.61
N GLY A 199 15.30 22.23 4.31
CA GLY A 199 15.78 21.21 5.23
C GLY A 199 16.43 21.92 6.41
N ALA A 200 15.81 21.92 7.60
CA ALA A 200 16.51 22.38 8.81
C ALA A 200 15.88 21.97 10.15
N TRP A 201 14.60 21.57 10.27
CA TRP A 201 13.92 21.77 11.56
C TRP A 201 13.37 20.55 12.32
N LEU A 202 13.67 19.29 11.97
CA LEU A 202 13.31 18.15 12.84
C LEU A 202 14.43 17.11 13.00
N LYS A 203 15.65 17.58 13.32
CA LYS A 203 16.59 16.81 14.14
C LYS A 203 16.24 17.04 15.61
N ARG A 204 15.27 16.28 16.13
CA ARG A 204 15.14 16.09 17.58
C ARG A 204 16.13 15.01 17.99
N THR A 205 17.15 15.47 18.69
CA THR A 205 18.30 14.76 19.24
C THR A 205 17.85 13.70 20.24
N PHE A 206 17.83 12.45 19.82
CA PHE A 206 18.14 11.34 20.73
C PHE A 206 19.67 11.26 20.84
N PRO A 207 20.25 11.10 22.04
CA PRO A 207 21.69 10.93 22.19
C PRO A 207 22.12 9.67 21.43
N GLN A 208 22.75 9.87 20.28
CA GLN A 208 23.33 8.82 19.44
C GLN A 208 24.55 8.23 20.16
N TYR A 209 24.32 7.26 21.04
CA TYR A 209 25.35 6.28 21.36
C TYR A 209 25.30 5.17 20.32
N GLY A 210 26.12 5.31 19.28
CA GLY A 210 26.36 4.29 18.25
C GLY A 210 25.35 4.31 17.11
N ASN A 211 25.82 4.57 15.89
CA ASN A 211 25.06 4.46 14.64
C ASN A 211 24.79 2.98 14.27
N LEU A 212 24.13 2.24 15.16
CA LEU A 212 23.65 0.89 14.86
C LEU A 212 22.14 0.96 14.67
N THR A 213 21.70 0.71 13.45
CA THR A 213 20.28 0.49 13.14
C THR A 213 19.75 -0.67 13.99
N GLY A 214 18.47 -0.69 14.34
CA GLY A 214 17.89 -1.77 15.17
C GLY A 214 18.18 -3.18 14.63
N GLN A 215 18.26 -3.34 13.31
CA GLN A 215 18.68 -4.58 12.65
C GLN A 215 20.15 -4.94 12.91
N GLN A 216 21.06 -3.97 12.90
CA GLN A 216 22.47 -4.21 13.25
C GLN A 216 22.61 -4.62 14.72
N LEU A 217 21.76 -4.10 15.61
CA LEU A 217 21.73 -4.48 17.01
C LEU A 217 21.29 -5.94 17.20
N VAL A 218 20.25 -6.38 16.47
CA VAL A 218 19.81 -7.79 16.46
C VAL A 218 20.89 -8.71 15.89
N LEU A 219 21.57 -8.31 14.82
CA LEU A 219 22.67 -9.10 14.24
C LEU A 219 23.85 -9.21 15.21
N VAL A 220 24.28 -8.10 15.82
CA VAL A 220 25.38 -8.09 16.81
C VAL A 220 25.01 -8.94 18.03
N ALA A 221 23.78 -8.83 18.53
CA ALA A 221 23.30 -9.67 19.64
C ALA A 221 23.27 -11.16 19.26
N GLY A 222 22.84 -11.49 18.04
CA GLY A 222 22.86 -12.86 17.51
C GLY A 222 24.28 -13.44 17.44
N PHE A 223 25.24 -12.68 16.89
CA PHE A 223 26.64 -13.11 16.83
C PHE A 223 27.29 -13.24 18.21
N ALA A 224 26.96 -12.34 19.15
CA ALA A 224 27.43 -12.43 20.52
C ALA A 224 26.88 -13.68 21.22
N PHE A 225 25.60 -13.99 21.03
CA PHE A 225 24.96 -15.18 21.60
C PHE A 225 25.58 -16.49 21.07
N VAL A 226 25.78 -16.59 19.75
CA VAL A 226 26.42 -17.76 19.13
C VAL A 226 27.84 -17.96 19.66
N ASN A 227 28.63 -16.88 19.76
CA ASN A 227 29.98 -16.96 20.33
C ASN A 227 29.96 -17.38 21.81
N LEU A 228 29.03 -16.85 22.61
CA LEU A 228 28.86 -17.25 24.01
C LEU A 228 28.56 -18.75 24.14
N CYS A 229 27.65 -19.28 23.30
CA CYS A 229 27.33 -20.70 23.27
C CYS A 229 28.55 -21.56 22.91
N LEU A 230 29.34 -21.16 21.91
CA LEU A 230 30.55 -21.87 21.52
C LEU A 230 31.60 -21.87 22.64
N CYS A 231 31.80 -20.74 23.33
CA CYS A 231 32.69 -20.66 24.48
C CYS A 231 32.25 -21.57 25.62
N LEU A 232 30.94 -21.63 25.93
CA LEU A 232 30.41 -22.51 26.97
C LEU A 232 30.63 -23.99 26.65
N VAL A 233 30.43 -24.40 25.39
CA VAL A 233 30.70 -25.77 24.95
C VAL A 233 32.18 -26.12 25.07
N LEU A 234 33.08 -25.19 24.70
CA LEU A 234 34.53 -25.38 24.83
C LEU A 234 34.98 -25.50 26.29
N VAL A 235 34.49 -24.63 27.18
CA VAL A 235 34.78 -24.71 28.62
C VAL A 235 34.28 -26.02 29.19
N TRP A 236 33.04 -26.42 28.87
CA TRP A 236 32.49 -27.69 29.31
C TRP A 236 33.33 -28.88 28.85
N ALA A 237 33.78 -28.88 27.59
CA ALA A 237 34.62 -29.94 27.04
C ALA A 237 36.01 -30.02 27.70
N LEU A 238 36.56 -28.89 28.18
CA LEU A 238 37.84 -28.86 28.91
C LEU A 238 37.73 -29.39 30.34
N PHE A 239 36.59 -29.20 31.01
CA PHE A 239 36.38 -29.65 32.39
C PHE A 239 35.89 -31.10 32.52
N LEU A 240 35.40 -31.72 31.44
CA LEU A 240 35.00 -33.14 31.42
C LEU A 240 36.15 -34.10 31.03
N ARG A 241 37.37 -33.58 30.83
CA ARG A 241 38.58 -34.37 30.62
C ARG A 241 39.39 -34.46 31.92
#